data_AF-A0A7C5NIQ0-F1
#
_entry.id   AF-A0A7C5NIQ0-F1
#
_cell.length_a   1.000
_cell.length_b   1.000
_cell.length_c   1.000
_cell.angle_alpha   90.00
_cell.angle_beta   90.00
_cell.angle_gamma   90.00
#
_symmetry.space_group_name_H-M   'P 1'
#
loop_
_entity.id
_entity.type
_entity.pdbx_description
1 polymer ?
#
loop_
_entity_poly.entity_id
_entity_poly.type
_entity_poly.pdbx_seq_one_letter_code
_entity_poly.pdbx_strand_id
1 'polypeptide(L)'
;MHNSSKPFFILCGLTYLLCTGCATITRGTTEAFVVNSKPSGANVRLSSGEICKTPCVLKKKRKDSFVVFIEKAGYEPVEIQVTNQVAGA
;
A
#
# COMPACT_ATOMS: atom_id res chain seq x y z
N MET A 1 8.98 -52.85 45.15
CA MET A 1 8.19 -52.00 44.24
C MET A 1 9.02 -50.78 43.86
N HIS A 2 9.71 -50.78 42.73
CA HIS A 2 10.08 -49.54 42.04
C HIS A 2 9.87 -49.80 40.55
N ASN A 3 8.99 -48.97 40.01
CA ASN A 3 8.18 -49.17 38.83
C ASN A 3 8.99 -48.98 37.54
N SER A 4 8.59 -49.73 36.54
CA SER A 4 9.09 -49.72 35.17
C SER A 4 8.58 -48.50 34.40
N SER A 5 9.24 -48.21 33.26
CA SER A 5 8.69 -47.46 32.11
C SER A 5 8.67 -45.92 32.26
N LYS A 6 9.09 -45.06 31.32
CA LYS A 6 9.50 -45.15 29.90
C LYS A 6 10.22 -43.83 29.54
N PRO A 7 11.12 -43.83 28.54
CA PRO A 7 11.70 -42.63 27.93
C PRO A 7 10.64 -41.89 27.08
N PHE A 8 9.66 -41.29 27.73
CA PHE A 8 8.56 -40.56 27.08
C PHE A 8 8.94 -39.11 26.70
N PHE A 9 10.08 -38.62 27.18
CA PHE A 9 10.46 -37.22 27.07
C PHE A 9 11.19 -36.84 25.77
N ILE A 10 11.55 -37.80 24.90
CA ILE A 10 12.47 -37.57 23.76
C ILE A 10 11.75 -37.51 22.40
N LEU A 11 10.42 -37.69 22.33
CA LEU A 11 9.71 -37.76 21.04
C LEU A 11 8.84 -36.54 20.70
N CYS A 12 8.79 -35.50 21.54
CA CYS A 12 7.93 -34.32 21.32
C CYS A 12 8.70 -33.04 20.92
N GLY A 13 10.03 -33.12 20.77
CA GLY A 13 10.89 -31.95 20.50
C GLY A 13 11.08 -31.61 19.02
N LEU A 14 10.68 -32.49 18.09
CA LEU A 14 11.01 -32.35 16.66
C LEU A 14 9.94 -31.64 15.82
N THR A 15 8.78 -31.30 16.39
CA THR A 15 7.62 -30.74 15.67
C THR A 15 7.47 -29.22 15.75
N TYR A 16 8.38 -28.50 16.41
CA TYR A 16 8.25 -27.04 16.59
C TYR A 16 8.94 -26.16 15.52
N LEU A 17 9.60 -26.76 14.52
CA LEU A 17 10.52 -26.02 13.63
C LEU A 17 9.94 -25.60 12.27
N LEU A 18 8.61 -25.51 12.11
CA LEU A 18 8.00 -25.18 10.81
C LEU A 18 7.03 -23.99 10.82
N CYS A 19 6.86 -23.28 11.94
CA CYS A 19 5.91 -22.16 12.03
C CYS A 19 6.53 -20.80 12.41
N THR A 20 7.82 -20.57 12.20
CA THR A 20 8.35 -19.19 12.14
C THR A 20 8.24 -18.67 10.71
N GLY A 21 7.01 -18.65 10.19
CA GLY A 21 6.71 -17.84 9.02
C GLY A 21 6.87 -16.38 9.43
N CYS A 22 7.90 -15.71 8.93
CA CYS A 22 7.91 -14.25 8.86
C CYS A 22 6.75 -13.81 7.96
N ALA A 23 5.55 -13.71 8.52
CA ALA A 23 4.44 -13.01 7.90
C ALA A 23 4.72 -11.50 8.01
N THR A 24 5.74 -11.03 7.30
CA THR A 24 6.04 -9.60 7.14
C THR A 24 5.07 -9.03 6.10
N ILE A 25 3.76 -9.14 6.35
CA ILE A 25 2.77 -8.29 5.68
C ILE A 25 2.72 -6.97 6.47
N THR A 26 3.84 -6.28 6.57
CA THR A 26 3.86 -4.82 6.67
C THR A 26 3.68 -4.26 5.26
N ARG A 27 2.66 -4.74 4.54
CA ARG A 27 2.24 -4.16 3.27
C ARG A 27 1.48 -2.90 3.63
N GLY A 28 2.22 -1.80 3.75
CA GLY A 28 1.63 -0.47 3.88
C GLY A 28 0.52 -0.32 2.84
N THR A 29 -0.68 0.03 3.31
CA THR A 29 -1.85 0.21 2.44
C THR A 29 -1.84 1.55 1.73
N THR A 30 -0.80 2.37 1.98
CA THR A 30 -0.64 3.74 1.53
C THR A 30 0.56 3.86 0.60
N GLU A 31 0.36 4.53 -0.52
CA GLU A 31 1.38 4.84 -1.52
C GLU A 31 1.55 6.36 -1.63
N ALA A 32 2.75 6.79 -1.98
CA ALA A 32 3.03 8.19 -2.28
C ALA A 32 2.61 8.49 -3.71
N PHE A 33 1.50 9.22 -3.86
CA PHE A 33 0.99 9.69 -5.14
C PHE A 33 1.68 11.01 -5.51
N VAL A 34 2.52 10.98 -6.53
CA VAL A 34 3.28 12.16 -6.99
C VAL A 34 2.57 12.77 -8.18
N VAL A 35 2.21 14.05 -8.08
CA VAL A 35 1.61 14.81 -9.18
C VAL A 35 2.62 15.80 -9.71
N ASN A 36 3.02 15.60 -10.98
CA ASN A 36 3.92 16.48 -11.70
C ASN A 36 3.22 16.98 -12.96
N SER A 37 3.36 18.26 -13.28
CA SER A 37 2.82 18.84 -14.52
C SER A 37 3.85 19.76 -15.16
N LYS A 38 3.79 19.85 -16.49
CA LYS A 38 4.47 20.88 -17.27
C LYS A 38 3.39 21.72 -17.95
N PRO A 39 3.30 23.02 -17.67
CA PRO A 39 4.14 23.81 -16.75
C PRO A 39 3.84 23.53 -15.26
N SER A 40 4.79 23.85 -14.38
CA SER A 40 4.63 23.74 -12.91
C SER A 40 3.66 24.80 -12.36
N GLY A 41 3.21 24.61 -11.11
CA GLY A 41 2.27 25.51 -10.46
C GLY A 41 0.83 25.38 -10.97
N ALA A 42 0.46 24.23 -11.54
CA ALA A 42 -0.93 23.92 -11.84
C ALA A 42 -1.67 23.58 -10.54
N ASN A 43 -2.93 24.01 -10.42
CA ASN A 43 -3.80 23.63 -9.32
C ASN A 43 -4.30 22.21 -9.56
N VAL A 44 -4.16 21.36 -8.55
CA VAL A 44 -4.59 19.97 -8.60
C VAL A 44 -5.65 19.79 -7.53
N ARG A 45 -6.80 19.25 -7.90
CA ARG A 45 -7.89 18.90 -7.01
C ARG A 45 -8.21 17.43 -7.19
N LEU A 46 -8.30 16.68 -6.09
CA LEU A 46 -8.72 15.29 -6.12
C LEU A 46 -10.21 15.20 -5.74
N SER A 47 -10.93 14.24 -6.30
CA SER A 47 -12.32 13.96 -5.90
C SER A 47 -12.45 13.55 -4.42
N SER A 48 -11.36 13.09 -3.82
CA SER A 48 -11.24 12.81 -2.38
C SER A 48 -11.13 14.06 -1.49
N GLY A 49 -11.08 15.26 -2.08
CA GLY A 49 -11.04 16.53 -1.35
C GLY A 49 -9.63 17.08 -1.09
N GLU A 50 -8.57 16.38 -1.51
CA GLU A 50 -7.21 16.94 -1.41
C GLU A 50 -6.97 17.98 -2.51
N ILE A 51 -6.28 19.07 -2.16
CA ILE A 51 -5.90 20.14 -3.08
C ILE A 51 -4.41 20.40 -2.92
N CYS A 52 -3.67 20.48 -4.04
CA CYS A 52 -2.25 20.80 -4.03
C CYS A 52 -1.86 21.61 -5.28
N LYS A 53 -0.61 22.10 -5.33
CA LYS A 53 -0.01 22.71 -6.53
C LYS A 53 1.17 21.87 -7.01
N THR A 54 1.29 21.64 -8.31
CA THR A 54 2.38 20.83 -8.86
C THR A 54 3.76 21.51 -8.76
N PRO A 55 4.84 20.76 -8.48
CA PRO A 55 4.89 19.35 -8.12
C PRO A 55 4.49 19.12 -6.65
N CYS A 56 3.64 18.12 -6.38
CA CYS A 56 3.19 17.78 -5.03
C CYS A 56 3.20 16.26 -4.79
N VAL A 57 3.24 15.86 -3.51
CA VAL A 57 3.16 14.45 -3.10
C VAL A 57 2.02 14.30 -2.10
N LEU A 58 1.08 13.40 -2.38
CA LEU A 58 -0.07 13.09 -1.54
C LEU A 58 0.04 11.63 -1.08
N LYS A 59 -0.36 11.36 0.16
CA LYS A 59 -0.43 9.98 0.67
C LYS A 59 -1.82 9.42 0.36
N LYS A 60 -1.91 8.46 -0.57
CA LYS A 60 -3.17 7.85 -1.00
C LYS A 60 -3.17 6.37 -0.68
N LYS A 61 -4.34 5.78 -0.40
CA LYS A 61 -4.40 4.33 -0.24
C LYS A 61 -4.34 3.67 -1.62
N ARG A 62 -3.55 2.61 -1.76
CA ARG A 62 -3.37 1.88 -3.03
C ARG A 62 -4.69 1.40 -3.64
N LYS A 63 -5.69 1.10 -2.81
CA LYS A 63 -6.99 0.59 -3.24
C LYS A 63 -8.00 1.67 -3.63
N ASP A 64 -7.70 2.94 -3.40
CA ASP A 64 -8.67 4.00 -3.63
C ASP A 64 -8.62 4.42 -5.11
N SER A 65 -9.77 4.37 -5.77
CA SER A 65 -9.96 5.02 -7.07
C SER A 65 -10.41 6.45 -6.84
N PHE A 66 -9.79 7.40 -7.51
CA PHE A 66 -10.11 8.82 -7.38
C PHE A 66 -9.87 9.54 -8.71
N VAL A 67 -10.49 10.70 -8.85
CA VAL A 67 -10.35 11.55 -10.03
C VAL A 67 -9.42 12.70 -9.68
N VAL A 68 -8.50 13.02 -10.58
CA VAL A 68 -7.55 14.13 -10.47
C VAL A 68 -7.94 15.19 -11.49
N PHE A 69 -8.31 16.36 -11.01
CA PHE A 69 -8.60 17.55 -11.80
C PHE A 69 -7.37 18.46 -11.76
N ILE A 70 -6.81 18.76 -12.93
CA ILE A 70 -5.64 19.64 -13.07
C ILE A 70 -6.07 20.88 -13.86
N GLU A 71 -5.91 22.04 -13.25
CA GLU A 71 -6.32 23.32 -13.82
C GLU A 71 -5.19 24.34 -13.70
N LYS A 72 -4.94 25.08 -14.78
CA LYS A 72 -4.02 26.21 -14.76
C LYS A 72 -4.58 27.36 -15.59
N ALA A 73 -4.46 28.58 -15.08
CA ALA A 73 -4.88 29.77 -15.82
C ALA A 73 -4.18 29.83 -17.18
N GLY A 74 -4.97 29.93 -18.26
CA GLY A 74 -4.48 29.95 -19.64
C GLY A 74 -4.19 28.57 -20.25
N TYR A 75 -4.56 27.47 -19.59
CA TYR A 75 -4.44 26.11 -20.11
C TYR A 75 -5.79 25.38 -20.03
N GLU A 76 -5.94 24.35 -20.87
CA GLU A 76 -7.11 23.48 -20.85
C GLU A 76 -7.15 22.64 -19.57
N PRO A 77 -8.31 22.56 -18.88
CA PRO A 77 -8.45 21.70 -17.71
C PRO A 77 -8.40 20.23 -18.13
N VAL A 78 -7.76 19.40 -17.30
CA VAL A 78 -7.63 17.97 -17.55
C VAL A 78 -8.19 17.20 -16.37
N GLU A 79 -9.01 16.20 -16.68
CA GLU A 79 -9.56 15.25 -15.72
C GLU A 79 -8.98 13.87 -15.98
N ILE A 80 -8.36 13.27 -14.96
CA ILE A 80 -7.72 11.96 -15.05
C ILE A 80 -8.29 11.04 -13.97
N GLN A 81 -8.92 9.95 -14.38
CA GLN A 81 -9.38 8.92 -13.46
C GLN A 81 -8.23 7.98 -13.10
N VAL A 82 -7.84 7.98 -11.82
CA VAL A 82 -6.86 7.05 -11.27
C VAL A 82 -7.61 5.82 -10.74
N THR A 83 -7.30 4.66 -11.30
CA THR A 83 -7.85 3.37 -10.87
C THR A 83 -6.75 2.49 -10.31
N ASN A 84 -7.07 1.72 -9.27
CA ASN A 84 -6.15 0.71 -8.75
C ASN A 84 -6.11 -0.48 -9.72
N GLN A 85 -5.10 -0.52 -10.58
CA GLN A 85 -4.78 -1.73 -11.35
C GLN A 85 -3.95 -2.66 -10.46
N VAL A 86 -4.57 -3.75 -10.01
CA VAL A 86 -3.82 -4.86 -9.41
C VAL A 86 -3.15 -5.59 -10.57
N ALA A 87 -1.89 -5.28 -10.85
CA ALA A 87 -1.07 -6.17 -11.68
C ALA A 87 -1.02 -7.53 -10.96
N GLY A 88 -1.84 -8.47 -11.42
CA GLY A 88 -2.16 -9.70 -10.69
C GLY A 88 -2.95 -10.68 -11.54
N ALA A 89 -2.34 -11.15 -12.63
CA ALA A 89 -2.47 -12.49 -13.19
C ALA A 89 -1.23 -12.79 -14.03
#